data_AF-A0A8X6KET8-F1
#
_entry.id   AF-A0A8X6KET8-F1
#
_cell.length_a   1.000
_cell.length_b   1.000
_cell.length_c   1.000
_cell.angle_alpha   90.00
_cell.angle_beta   90.00
_cell.angle_gamma   90.00
#
_symmetry.space_group_name_H-M   'P 1'
#
loop_
_entity.id
_entity.type
_entity.pdbx_description
1 polymer ?
#
loop_
_entity_poly.entity_id
_entity_poly.type
_entity_poly.pdbx_seq_one_letter_code
_entity_poly.pdbx_strand_id
1 'polypeptide(L)'
;MGEQNGFVFSTEKSVSVVFSRKRGAFPNPELFISRSLIKVVKEFKFLGFIFDQSLRFHRHLKDLKIRSAKGPKHPQSISKHSLGSRPNILASPLQSSD
;
A
#
# COMPACT_ATOMS: atom_id res chain seq x y z
N MET A 1 21.01 13.34 16.86
CA MET A 1 21.49 11.94 16.95
C MET A 1 20.29 11.04 16.78
N GLY A 2 20.10 10.45 15.59
CA GLY A 2 18.92 9.60 15.33
C GLY A 2 18.51 9.44 13.87
N GLU A 3 19.47 9.28 12.94
CA GLU A 3 19.20 8.71 11.62
C GLU A 3 20.28 7.66 11.33
N GLN A 4 20.26 6.57 12.11
CA GLN A 4 21.30 5.54 12.00
C GLN A 4 21.29 4.86 10.61
N ASN A 5 20.13 4.84 9.94
CA ASN A 5 19.90 4.05 8.72
C ASN A 5 19.21 4.84 7.58
N GLY A 6 19.11 6.17 7.65
CA GLY A 6 18.52 7.01 6.59
C GLY A 6 16.99 6.92 6.41
N PHE A 7 16.28 6.32 7.38
CA PHE A 7 14.81 6.28 7.40
C PHE A 7 14.28 7.01 8.62
N VAL A 8 13.30 7.89 8.41
CA VAL A 8 12.60 8.60 9.47
C VAL A 8 11.15 8.11 9.54
N PHE A 9 10.79 7.51 10.66
CA PHE A 9 9.41 7.08 10.93
C PHE A 9 8.65 8.21 11.63
N SER A 10 7.45 8.51 11.12
CA SER A 10 6.53 9.43 11.80
C SER A 10 5.95 8.76 13.04
N THR A 11 6.19 9.33 14.21
CA THR A 11 5.67 8.81 15.49
C THR A 11 4.14 8.84 15.54
N GLU A 12 3.52 9.85 14.95
CA GLU A 12 2.05 9.98 14.88
C GLU A 12 1.38 8.94 13.99
N LYS A 13 2.03 8.58 12.87
CA LYS A 13 1.48 7.62 11.90
C LYS A 13 1.88 6.17 12.19
N SER A 14 2.88 5.97 13.04
CA SER A 14 3.37 4.64 13.39
C SER A 14 2.44 3.99 14.41
N VAL A 15 1.98 2.79 14.08
CA VAL A 15 1.19 1.93 14.96
C VAL A 15 1.76 0.52 14.95
N SER A 16 1.52 -0.25 16.01
CA SER A 16 1.98 -1.63 16.12
C SER A 16 0.80 -2.59 16.26
N VAL A 17 0.89 -3.75 15.61
CA VAL A 17 -0.03 -4.87 15.80
C VAL A 17 0.76 -5.99 16.46
N VAL A 18 0.31 -6.40 17.64
CA VAL A 18 0.98 -7.47 18.40
C VAL A 18 0.33 -8.79 18.05
N PHE A 19 1.12 -9.73 17.57
CA PHE A 19 0.67 -11.09 17.30
C PHE A 19 1.41 -12.11 18.16
N SER A 20 0.69 -13.11 18.66
CA SER A 20 1.28 -14.20 19.42
C SER A 20 0.50 -15.49 19.21
N ARG A 21 1.21 -16.62 19.05
CA ARG A 21 0.61 -17.96 19.02
C ARG A 21 0.33 -18.51 20.43
N LYS A 22 0.85 -17.85 21.47
CA LYS A 22 0.66 -18.28 22.86
C LYS A 22 -0.78 -17.98 23.29
N ARG A 23 -1.41 -18.95 23.97
CA ARG A 23 -2.72 -18.78 24.58
C ARG A 23 -2.56 -18.08 25.93
N GLY A 24 -3.44 -17.13 26.25
CA GLY A 24 -3.42 -16.38 27.51
C GLY A 24 -3.40 -14.87 27.29
N ALA A 25 -3.65 -14.11 28.36
CA ALA A 25 -3.53 -12.66 28.35
C ALA A 25 -2.05 -12.28 28.45
N PHE A 26 -1.53 -11.65 27.40
CA PHE A 26 -0.21 -11.02 27.44
C PHE A 26 -0.41 -9.51 27.52
N PRO A 27 0.31 -8.81 28.41
CA PRO A 27 0.28 -7.36 28.42
C PRO A 27 0.77 -6.83 27.07
N ASN A 28 0.21 -5.70 26.65
CA ASN A 28 0.71 -5.02 25.45
C ASN A 28 2.17 -4.58 25.70
N PRO A 29 3.08 -4.80 24.75
CA PRO A 29 4.45 -4.31 24.85
C PRO A 29 4.49 -2.80 24.72
N GLU A 30 5.47 -2.19 25.39
CA GLU A 30 5.81 -0.78 25.21
C GLU A 30 6.91 -0.67 24.15
N LEU A 31 6.56 -0.12 22.99
CA LEU A 31 7.49 0.08 21.88
C LEU A 31 7.68 1.57 21.67
N PHE A 32 8.94 2.02 21.50
CA PHE A 32 9.26 3.42 21.34
C PHE A 32 9.96 3.68 20.00
N ILE A 33 9.51 4.69 19.26
CA ILE A 33 10.21 5.28 18.10
C ILE A 33 10.63 6.68 18.51
N SER A 34 11.92 7.00 18.41
CA SER A 34 12.43 8.34 18.73
C SER A 34 11.99 8.85 20.11
N ARG A 35 11.91 7.95 21.11
CA ARG A 35 11.41 8.17 22.49
C ARG A 35 9.90 8.39 22.63
N SER A 36 9.12 8.28 21.55
CA SER A 36 7.66 8.31 21.61
C SER A 36 7.08 6.90 21.62
N LEU A 37 6.13 6.65 22.53
CA LEU A 37 5.43 5.37 22.63
C LEU A 37 4.55 5.15 21.39
N ILE A 38 4.69 3.98 20.76
CA ILE A 38 3.88 3.55 19.62
C ILE A 38 2.56 2.98 20.14
N LYS A 39 1.46 3.43 19.55
CA LYS A 39 0.14 2.89 19.84
C LYS A 39 0.00 1.44 19.34
N VAL A 40 -0.40 0.54 20.23
CA VAL A 40 -0.81 -0.82 19.88
C VAL A 40 -2.26 -0.83 19.39
N VAL A 41 -2.50 -1.41 18.22
CA VAL A 41 -3.84 -1.59 17.63
C VAL A 41 -4.15 -3.07 17.42
N LYS A 42 -5.43 -3.43 17.42
CA LYS A 42 -5.86 -4.83 17.24
C LYS A 42 -5.75 -5.29 15.78
N GLU A 43 -6.01 -4.38 14.86
CA GLU A 43 -6.02 -4.66 13.43
C GLU A 43 -5.43 -3.50 12.65
N PHE A 44 -4.70 -3.80 11.58
CA PHE A 44 -4.14 -2.80 10.67
C PHE A 44 -4.27 -3.25 9.22
N LYS A 45 -4.66 -2.32 8.33
CA LYS A 45 -4.79 -2.59 6.89
C LYS A 45 -3.59 -2.02 6.16
N PHE A 46 -2.90 -2.87 5.40
CA PHE A 46 -1.73 -2.46 4.61
C PHE A 46 -1.68 -3.25 3.31
N LEU A 47 -1.50 -2.56 2.18
CA LEU A 47 -1.46 -3.13 0.82
C LEU A 47 -2.62 -4.10 0.50
N GLY A 48 -3.82 -3.83 0.99
CA GLY A 48 -4.99 -4.71 0.78
C GLY A 48 -5.07 -5.93 1.69
N PHE A 49 -4.07 -6.14 2.56
CA PHE A 49 -4.08 -7.14 3.62
C PHE A 49 -4.59 -6.56 4.93
N ILE A 50 -5.12 -7.44 5.79
CA ILE A 50 -5.55 -7.11 7.15
C ILE A 50 -4.69 -7.94 8.09
N PHE A 51 -3.91 -7.26 8.92
CA PHE A 51 -3.11 -7.86 9.99
C PHE A 51 -3.91 -7.80 11.28
N ASP A 52 -4.11 -8.95 11.92
CA ASP A 52 -4.81 -9.07 13.20
C ASP A 52 -3.89 -9.67 14.27
N GLN A 53 -4.27 -9.55 15.54
CA GLN A 53 -3.48 -10.08 16.66
C GLN A 53 -3.29 -11.61 16.63
N SER A 54 -4.18 -12.33 15.95
CA SER A 54 -4.02 -13.79 15.83
C SER A 54 -3.20 -14.19 14.60
N LEU A 55 -2.83 -13.23 13.76
CA LEU A 55 -2.25 -13.41 12.42
C LEU A 55 -3.02 -14.45 11.59
N ARG A 56 -4.31 -14.62 11.91
CA ARG A 56 -5.21 -15.53 11.20
C ARG A 56 -5.83 -14.72 10.09
N PHE A 57 -5.40 -14.98 8.87
CA PHE A 57 -5.96 -14.40 7.65
C PHE A 57 -7.45 -14.69 7.44
N HIS A 58 -8.17 -15.31 8.37
CA HIS A 58 -9.58 -15.63 8.27
C HIS A 58 -10.45 -14.39 7.98
N ARG A 59 -10.19 -13.24 8.62
CA ARG A 59 -10.87 -11.99 8.27
C ARG A 59 -10.52 -11.53 6.86
N HIS A 60 -9.24 -11.56 6.50
CA HIS A 60 -8.82 -11.22 5.15
C HIS A 60 -9.46 -12.13 4.09
N LEU A 61 -9.52 -13.44 4.32
CA LEU A 61 -10.13 -14.43 3.43
C LEU A 61 -11.65 -14.24 3.32
N LYS A 62 -12.35 -13.95 4.43
CA LYS A 62 -13.77 -13.58 4.43
C LYS A 62 -14.00 -12.32 3.59
N ASP A 63 -13.23 -11.27 3.83
CA ASP A 63 -13.31 -10.04 3.07
C ASP A 63 -12.99 -10.27 1.60
N LEU A 64 -11.98 -11.09 1.28
CA LEU A 64 -11.61 -11.45 -0.09
C LEU A 64 -12.75 -12.19 -0.80
N LYS A 65 -13.39 -13.16 -0.13
CA LYS A 65 -14.56 -13.88 -0.66
C LYS A 65 -15.71 -12.93 -0.97
N ILE A 66 -16.00 -11.99 -0.06
CA ILE A 66 -17.04 -10.97 -0.26
C ILE A 66 -16.69 -10.06 -1.44
N ARG A 67 -15.44 -9.59 -1.55
CA ARG A 67 -15.00 -8.74 -2.66
C ARG A 67 -15.07 -9.49 -3.99
N SER A 68 -14.65 -10.75 -4.02
CA SER A 68 -14.69 -11.58 -5.23
C SER A 68 -16.11 -11.85 -5.70
N ALA A 69 -17.06 -12.04 -4.78
CA ALA A 69 -18.47 -12.25 -5.12
C ALA A 69 -19.15 -11.00 -5.70
N LYS A 70 -18.64 -9.81 -5.40
CA LYS A 70 -19.17 -8.53 -5.92
C LYS A 70 -18.75 -8.24 -7.37
N GLY A 71 -17.90 -9.08 -7.97
CA GLY A 71 -17.37 -8.89 -9.31
C GLY A 71 -16.38 -7.72 -9.41
N PRO A 72 -15.49 -7.71 -10.42
CA PRO A 72 -14.65 -6.56 -10.68
C PRO A 72 -15.52 -5.36 -11.01
N LYS A 73 -15.36 -4.25 -10.28
CA LYS A 73 -15.89 -2.95 -10.74
C LYS A 73 -15.19 -2.65 -12.06
N HIS A 74 -15.92 -2.66 -13.16
CA HIS A 74 -15.40 -2.37 -14.49
C HIS A 74 -14.63 -1.03 -14.43
N PRO A 75 -13.30 -1.01 -14.64
CA PRO A 75 -12.57 0.25 -14.70
C PRO A 75 -13.03 0.98 -15.95
N GLN A 76 -13.60 2.17 -15.80
CA GLN A 76 -13.85 3.02 -16.95
C GLN A 76 -12.52 3.24 -17.69
N SER A 77 -12.52 2.94 -18.98
CA SER A 77 -11.37 3.07 -19.87
C SER A 77 -10.72 4.44 -19.72
N ILE A 78 -9.53 4.49 -19.13
CA ILE A 78 -8.71 5.70 -19.16
C ILE A 78 -8.03 5.70 -20.52
N SER A 79 -8.59 6.50 -21.44
CA SER A 79 -8.03 6.75 -22.76
C SER A 79 -6.57 7.18 -22.63
N LYS A 80 -5.71 6.52 -23.40
CA LYS A 80 -4.25 6.64 -23.36
C LYS A 80 -3.85 8.09 -23.68
N HIS A 81 -3.28 8.82 -22.73
CA HIS A 81 -2.33 9.87 -23.11
C HIS A 81 -1.20 9.17 -23.86
N SER A 82 -1.02 9.51 -25.14
CA SER A 82 0.07 9.00 -25.96
C SER A 82 1.39 9.37 -25.30
N LEU A 83 2.07 8.39 -24.72
CA LEU A 83 3.47 8.54 -24.32
C LEU A 83 4.26 8.85 -25.60
N GLY A 84 4.80 10.06 -25.63
CA GLY A 84 5.50 10.61 -26.79
C GLY A 84 6.59 9.68 -27.29
N SER A 85 6.44 9.27 -28.54
CA SER A 85 7.54 8.77 -29.35
C SER A 85 7.59 9.66 -30.58
N ARG A 86 8.59 10.55 -30.64
CA ARG A 86 8.94 11.23 -31.89
C ARG A 86 9.64 10.22 -32.80
N PRO A 87 9.35 10.23 -34.09
CA PRO A 87 10.41 10.15 -35.08
C PRO A 87 10.47 11.50 -35.82
N ASN A 88 11.60 12.19 -35.69
CA ASN A 88 12.07 13.07 -36.75
C ASN A 88 12.34 12.21 -38.00
N ILE A 89 12.33 12.85 -39.18
CA ILE A 89 12.69 12.34 -40.52
C ILE A 89 11.46 11.68 -41.19
N LEU A 90 10.74 12.31 -42.11
CA LEU A 90 11.17 12.73 -43.45
C LEU A 90 10.41 13.97 -43.95
N ALA A 91 11.11 14.69 -44.83
CA ALA A 91 10.83 16.01 -45.35
C ALA A 91 9.48 16.17 -46.11
N SER A 92 9.04 17.42 -46.12
CA SER A 92 7.90 18.04 -46.83
C SER A 92 7.69 17.59 -48.28
N PRO A 93 6.44 17.52 -48.78
CA PRO A 93 6.18 17.48 -50.21
C PRO A 93 6.59 18.83 -50.84
N LEU A 94 7.46 18.76 -51.85
CA LEU A 94 7.78 19.85 -52.75
C LEU A 94 6.50 20.45 -53.36
N GLN A 95 6.44 21.79 -53.38
CA GLN A 95 5.60 22.50 -54.35
C GLN A 95 6.23 22.39 -55.74
N SER A 96 5.40 22.09 -56.75
CA SER A 96 5.61 22.41 -58.17
C SER A 96 4.19 22.59 -58.77
N SER A 97 3.75 23.78 -59.17
CA SER A 97 3.82 24.29 -60.57
C SER A 97 3.87 23.15 -61.60
N ASP A 98 2.87 22.93 -62.45
CA ASP A 98 2.10 23.87 -63.29
C ASP A 98 0.59 23.61 -63.32
#